data_AF-A0A6L7ZU28-F1
#
_entry.id   AF-A0A6L7ZU28-F1
#
_cell.length_a   1.000
_cell.length_b   1.000
_cell.length_c   1.000
_cell.angle_alpha   90.00
_cell.angle_beta   90.00
_cell.angle_gamma   90.00
#
_symmetry.space_group_name_H-M   'P 1'
#
loop_
_entity.id
_entity.type
_entity.pdbx_description
1 polymer ?
#
loop_
_entity_poly.entity_id
_entity_poly.type
_entity_poly.pdbx_seq_one_letter_code
_entity_poly.pdbx_strand_id
1 'polypeptide(L)'
;MDVFARGIGVPLRPLPAARDGRPSRVRPRVARKEMAWVPTVPNLPEGGEEAAEIYGEDYRPYIIRSVSLVPDEVRRHLELEEVQYLPMKSVFVTDFQHHEGFTRAQVELIAGRVSALNECFY
;
A
#
# COMPACT_ATOMS: atom_id res chain seq x y z
N MET A 1 9.81 -6.35 -5.69
CA MET A 1 10.38 -7.38 -6.58
C MET A 1 9.32 -7.70 -7.62
N ASP A 2 9.61 -7.65 -8.93
CA ASP A 2 8.60 -7.84 -9.99
C ASP A 2 8.22 -9.33 -10.10
N VAL A 3 7.15 -9.72 -9.39
CA VAL A 3 6.62 -11.09 -9.36
C VAL A 3 5.84 -11.41 -10.63
N PHE A 4 5.32 -10.38 -11.31
CA PHE A 4 4.53 -10.54 -12.53
C PHE A 4 5.40 -11.05 -13.67
N ALA A 5 6.52 -10.38 -13.96
CA ALA A 5 7.42 -10.78 -15.04
C ALA A 5 7.98 -12.20 -14.82
N ARG A 6 8.32 -12.54 -13.57
CA ARG A 6 8.70 -13.91 -13.19
C ARG A 6 7.56 -14.91 -13.41
N GLY A 7 6.33 -14.55 -13.05
CA GLY A 7 5.16 -15.42 -13.17
C GLY A 7 4.79 -15.77 -14.60
N ILE A 8 4.97 -14.85 -15.54
CA ILE A 8 4.67 -15.08 -16.97
C ILE A 8 5.90 -15.49 -17.80
N GLY A 9 7.06 -15.70 -17.15
CA GLY A 9 8.28 -16.18 -17.81
C GLY A 9 8.94 -15.16 -18.74
N VAL A 10 8.71 -13.86 -18.55
CA VAL A 10 9.36 -12.81 -19.35
C VAL A 10 10.58 -12.24 -18.62
N PRO A 11 11.58 -11.68 -19.35
CA PRO A 11 12.71 -11.02 -18.74
C PRO A 11 12.28 -9.89 -17.79
N LEU A 12 12.94 -9.79 -16.64
CA LEU A 12 12.74 -8.67 -15.72
C LEU A 12 13.12 -7.36 -16.42
N ARG A 13 12.28 -6.33 -16.27
CA ARG A 13 12.64 -4.98 -16.71
C ARG A 13 13.90 -4.51 -15.95
N PRO A 14 14.90 -3.93 -16.64
CA PRO A 14 16.08 -3.42 -15.96
C PRO A 14 15.67 -2.33 -14.97
N LEU A 15 16.27 -2.37 -13.79
CA LEU A 15 16.10 -1.27 -12.83
C LEU A 15 16.76 -0.01 -13.41
N PRO A 16 16.19 1.18 -13.14
CA PRO A 16 16.86 2.43 -13.49
C PRO A 16 18.22 2.51 -12.80
N ALA A 17 19.16 3.24 -13.39
CA ALA A 17 20.45 3.52 -12.76
C ALA A 17 20.21 4.14 -11.38
N ALA A 18 20.93 3.62 -10.37
CA ALA A 18 20.91 4.20 -9.04
C ALA A 18 21.31 5.68 -9.13
N ARG A 19 20.60 6.52 -8.39
CA ARG A 19 20.90 7.95 -8.28
C ARG A 19 21.50 8.20 -6.91
N ASP A 20 22.43 9.15 -6.85
CA ASP A 20 22.93 9.65 -5.57
C ASP A 20 21.78 10.26 -4.76
N GLY A 21 21.84 10.08 -3.44
CA GLY A 21 20.84 10.60 -2.52
C GLY A 21 21.15 10.23 -1.08
N ARG A 22 20.60 10.99 -0.14
CA ARG A 22 20.63 10.63 1.28
C ARG A 22 19.21 10.25 1.72
N PRO A 23 19.04 9.17 2.50
CA PRO A 23 17.73 8.88 3.07
C PRO A 23 17.29 10.05 3.95
N SER A 24 16.02 10.43 3.89
CA SER A 24 15.48 11.53 4.71
C SER A 24 15.71 11.26 6.20
N ARG A 25 15.64 9.98 6.62
CA ARG A 25 15.68 9.52 8.02
C ARG A 25 14.62 10.21 8.90
N VAL A 26 13.61 10.81 8.26
CA VAL A 26 12.49 11.44 8.95
C VAL A 26 11.57 10.33 9.42
N ARG A 27 11.38 10.26 10.73
CA ARG A 27 10.40 9.39 11.36
C ARG A 27 9.24 10.25 11.87
N PRO A 28 7.98 9.90 11.55
CA PRO A 28 6.82 10.59 12.11
C PRO A 28 6.84 10.60 13.64
N ARG A 29 6.58 11.75 14.26
CA ARG A 29 6.67 11.94 15.71
C ARG A 29 5.50 11.29 16.42
N VAL A 30 4.34 11.23 15.77
CA VAL A 30 3.12 10.64 16.34
C VAL A 30 3.08 9.11 16.21
N ALA A 31 4.06 8.52 15.50
CA ALA A 31 4.10 7.08 15.29
C ALA A 31 4.23 6.33 16.61
N ARG A 32 3.28 5.43 16.89
CA ARG A 32 3.21 4.67 18.14
C ARG A 32 2.79 3.24 17.89
N LYS A 33 3.08 2.38 18.85
CA LYS A 33 2.65 0.97 18.83
C LYS A 33 1.15 0.93 19.15
N GLU A 34 0.37 0.38 18.23
CA GLU A 34 -1.04 0.06 18.43
C GLU A 34 -1.22 -1.46 18.31
N MET A 35 -2.26 -1.93 17.61
CA MET A 35 -2.50 -3.37 17.39
C MET A 35 -1.62 -3.97 16.29
N ALA A 36 -1.00 -3.14 15.43
CA ALA A 36 -0.12 -3.59 14.35
C ALA A 36 1.23 -4.11 14.88
N TRP A 37 1.93 -4.95 14.08
CA TRP A 37 3.25 -5.50 14.43
C TRP A 37 4.32 -4.42 14.66
N VAL A 38 4.33 -3.37 13.84
CA VAL A 38 5.25 -2.22 13.97
C VAL A 38 4.51 -0.98 14.48
N PRO A 39 5.21 0.01 15.06
CA PRO A 39 4.63 1.33 15.27
C PRO A 39 4.14 1.94 13.96
N THR A 40 2.97 2.57 13.99
CA THR A 40 2.37 3.23 12.82
C THR A 40 1.90 4.63 13.20
N VAL A 41 1.76 5.51 12.21
CA VAL A 41 1.06 6.78 12.38
C VAL A 41 -0.44 6.47 12.55
N PRO A 42 -1.06 6.91 13.66
CA PRO A 42 -2.49 6.77 13.92
C PRO A 42 -3.35 7.43 12.84
N ASN A 43 -4.61 6.99 12.71
CA ASN A 43 -5.59 7.77 11.96
C ASN A 43 -5.91 9.07 12.72
N LEU A 44 -6.67 9.95 12.09
CA LEU A 44 -7.28 11.09 12.78
C LEU A 44 -8.34 10.62 13.80
N PRO A 45 -8.50 11.33 14.93
CA PRO A 45 -7.79 12.56 15.29
C PRO A 45 -6.39 12.35 15.90
N GLU A 46 -6.05 11.14 16.35
CA GLU A 46 -4.89 10.92 17.22
C GLU A 46 -3.53 11.06 16.54
N GLY A 47 -3.48 10.98 15.20
CA GLY A 47 -2.27 11.19 14.42
C GLY A 47 -2.05 12.65 13.99
N GLY A 48 -3.01 13.55 14.25
CA GLY A 48 -2.90 14.98 14.00
C GLY A 48 -2.48 15.35 12.56
N GLU A 49 -1.70 16.43 12.44
CA GLU A 49 -1.24 16.96 11.14
C GLU A 49 -0.43 15.94 10.32
N GLU A 50 0.43 15.15 10.97
CA GLU A 50 1.22 14.12 10.28
C GLU A 50 0.31 13.04 9.67
N ALA A 51 -0.78 12.66 10.33
CA ALA A 51 -1.76 11.74 9.75
C ALA A 51 -2.52 12.38 8.58
N ALA A 52 -2.94 13.63 8.70
CA ALA A 52 -3.60 14.36 7.62
C ALA A 52 -2.69 14.47 6.38
N GLU A 53 -1.40 14.69 6.56
CA GLU A 53 -0.42 14.79 5.47
C GLU A 53 -0.13 13.44 4.78
N ILE A 54 -0.25 12.33 5.50
CA ILE A 54 0.02 10.98 4.99
C ILE A 54 -1.24 10.34 4.40
N TYR A 55 -2.38 10.47 5.07
CA TYR A 55 -3.60 9.71 4.76
C TYR A 55 -4.75 10.57 4.22
N GLY A 56 -4.71 11.89 4.41
CA GLY A 56 -5.88 12.75 4.27
C GLY A 56 -6.85 12.62 5.44
N GLU A 57 -8.12 12.90 5.19
CA GLU A 57 -9.18 12.84 6.22
C GLU A 57 -9.76 11.43 6.40
N ASP A 58 -9.51 10.54 5.45
CA ASP A 58 -10.09 9.21 5.44
C ASP A 58 -9.40 8.27 6.44
N TYR A 59 -10.19 7.33 6.96
CA TYR A 59 -9.67 6.18 7.69
C TYR A 59 -8.77 5.30 6.80
N ARG A 60 -7.64 4.86 7.36
CA ARG A 60 -6.76 3.83 6.76
C ARG A 60 -6.66 2.60 7.67
N PRO A 61 -6.86 1.38 7.14
CA PRO A 61 -6.64 0.15 7.90
C PRO A 61 -5.14 -0.07 8.17
N TYR A 62 -4.82 -0.94 9.12
CA TYR A 62 -3.43 -1.19 9.51
C TYR A 62 -2.53 -1.67 8.36
N ILE A 63 -3.07 -2.40 7.38
CA ILE A 63 -2.32 -2.84 6.20
C ILE A 63 -1.70 -1.67 5.43
N ILE A 64 -2.48 -0.59 5.20
CA ILE A 64 -2.00 0.63 4.56
C ILE A 64 -1.05 1.40 5.50
N ARG A 65 -1.37 1.44 6.78
CA ARG A 65 -0.58 2.18 7.79
C ARG A 65 0.75 1.49 8.11
N SER A 66 0.97 0.26 7.67
CA SER A 66 2.18 -0.52 7.95
C SER A 66 3.48 0.15 7.46
N VAL A 67 3.40 0.94 6.39
CA VAL A 67 4.52 1.67 5.80
C VAL A 67 4.61 3.14 6.26
N SER A 68 3.76 3.56 7.19
CA SER A 68 3.65 4.96 7.63
C SER A 68 4.89 5.56 8.29
N LEU A 69 5.85 4.73 8.69
CA LEU A 69 7.16 5.21 9.14
C LEU A 69 8.01 5.80 8.01
N VAL A 70 7.59 5.62 6.75
CA VAL A 70 8.19 6.21 5.55
C VAL A 70 7.09 6.93 4.76
N PRO A 71 6.69 8.15 5.17
CA PRO A 71 5.54 8.88 4.61
C PRO A 71 5.47 8.92 3.09
N ASP A 72 6.60 9.20 2.43
CA ASP A 72 6.68 9.28 0.97
C ASP A 72 6.36 7.95 0.28
N GLU A 73 6.72 6.82 0.89
CA GLU A 73 6.40 5.51 0.35
C GLU A 73 4.93 5.15 0.53
N VAL A 74 4.27 5.66 1.57
CA VAL A 74 2.81 5.48 1.74
C VAL A 74 2.06 6.17 0.61
N ARG A 75 2.45 7.41 0.26
CA ARG A 75 1.83 8.16 -0.83
C ARG A 75 1.98 7.42 -2.15
N ARG A 76 3.20 6.98 -2.47
CA ARG A 76 3.47 6.19 -3.69
C ARG A 76 2.74 4.85 -3.70
N HIS A 77 2.64 4.18 -2.55
CA HIS A 77 1.88 2.95 -2.42
C HIS A 77 0.40 3.17 -2.72
N LEU A 78 -0.22 4.21 -2.14
CA LEU A 78 -1.62 4.56 -2.41
C LEU A 78 -1.87 4.94 -3.87
N GLU A 79 -0.96 5.67 -4.51
CA GLU A 79 -1.02 5.96 -5.95
C GLU A 79 -1.01 4.68 -6.80
N LEU A 80 -0.19 3.69 -6.42
CA LEU A 80 -0.14 2.41 -7.12
C LEU A 80 -1.40 1.58 -6.89
N GLU A 81 -1.92 1.53 -5.66
CA GLU A 81 -3.16 0.81 -5.31
C GLU A 81 -4.36 1.36 -6.08
N GLU A 82 -4.51 2.68 -6.14
CA GLU A 82 -5.59 3.37 -6.84
C GLU A 82 -5.60 3.03 -8.35
N VAL A 83 -4.43 2.81 -8.95
CA VAL A 83 -4.31 2.47 -10.37
C VAL A 83 -4.39 0.96 -10.61
N GLN A 84 -3.70 0.14 -9.83
CA GLN A 84 -3.46 -1.27 -10.17
C GLN A 84 -4.50 -2.22 -9.58
N TYR A 85 -4.98 -1.97 -8.36
CA TYR A 85 -5.85 -2.89 -7.65
C TYR A 85 -7.27 -2.35 -7.54
N LEU A 86 -7.45 -1.35 -6.68
CA LEU A 86 -8.76 -0.81 -6.36
C LEU A 86 -8.63 0.56 -5.67
N PRO A 87 -9.44 1.54 -6.08
CA PRO A 87 -9.59 2.78 -5.35
C PRO A 87 -10.00 2.57 -3.89
N MET A 88 -9.28 3.19 -2.95
CA MET A 88 -9.58 3.03 -1.52
C MET A 88 -11.01 3.47 -1.17
N LYS A 89 -11.53 4.49 -1.84
CA LYS A 89 -12.92 4.96 -1.70
C LYS A 89 -13.98 3.92 -2.10
N SER A 90 -13.59 2.93 -2.91
CA SER A 90 -14.45 1.87 -3.43
C SER A 90 -14.22 0.53 -2.72
N VAL A 91 -13.37 0.47 -1.70
CA VAL A 91 -12.99 -0.80 -1.04
C VAL A 91 -14.18 -1.55 -0.46
N PHE A 92 -15.16 -0.83 0.08
CA PHE A 92 -16.38 -1.38 0.66
C PHE A 92 -17.54 -1.54 -0.35
N VAL A 93 -17.34 -1.16 -1.61
CA VAL A 93 -18.33 -1.34 -2.68
C VAL A 93 -18.08 -2.69 -3.33
N THR A 94 -18.86 -3.69 -2.91
CA THR A 94 -18.60 -5.12 -3.20
C THR A 94 -18.70 -5.48 -4.69
N ASP A 95 -19.47 -4.71 -5.46
CA ASP A 95 -19.70 -4.90 -6.89
C ASP A 95 -18.91 -3.91 -7.76
N PHE A 96 -18.04 -3.09 -7.16
CA PHE A 96 -17.21 -2.15 -7.92
C PHE A 96 -16.21 -2.90 -8.81
N GLN A 97 -16.22 -2.56 -10.10
CA GLN A 97 -15.31 -3.08 -11.11
C GLN A 97 -14.34 -1.98 -11.53
N HIS A 98 -13.06 -2.16 -11.23
CA HIS A 98 -12.03 -1.16 -11.54
C HIS A 98 -11.53 -1.26 -12.99
N HIS A 99 -11.30 -2.49 -13.45
CA HIS A 99 -10.72 -2.77 -14.77
C HIS A 99 -11.71 -3.51 -15.66
N GLU A 100 -11.87 -3.05 -16.89
CA GLU A 100 -12.67 -3.74 -17.90
C GLU A 100 -12.11 -5.15 -18.16
N GLY A 101 -13.01 -6.14 -18.25
CA GLY A 101 -12.62 -7.54 -18.47
C GLY A 101 -12.11 -8.28 -17.23
N PHE A 102 -12.03 -7.63 -16.07
CA PHE A 102 -11.67 -8.25 -14.79
C PHE A 102 -12.76 -8.01 -13.74
N THR A 103 -13.48 -9.07 -13.37
CA THR A 103 -14.48 -8.97 -12.29
C THR A 103 -13.79 -8.77 -10.94
N ARG A 104 -14.49 -8.11 -10.01
CA ARG A 104 -13.98 -7.93 -8.63
C ARG A 104 -13.56 -9.26 -7.99
N ALA A 105 -14.35 -10.31 -8.16
CA ALA A 105 -14.05 -11.63 -7.61
C ALA A 105 -12.75 -12.24 -8.18
N GLN A 106 -12.46 -12.04 -9.47
CA GLN A 106 -11.21 -12.51 -10.07
C GLN A 106 -10.01 -11.73 -9.54
N VAL A 107 -10.14 -10.41 -9.36
CA VAL A 107 -9.09 -9.58 -8.76
C VAL A 107 -8.78 -10.05 -7.34
N GLU A 108 -9.80 -10.26 -6.50
CA GLU A 108 -9.60 -10.74 -5.12
C GLU A 108 -9.05 -12.17 -5.04
N LEU A 109 -9.42 -13.06 -5.97
CA LEU A 109 -8.85 -14.40 -6.05
C LEU A 109 -7.32 -14.33 -6.30
N ILE A 110 -6.89 -13.46 -7.21
CA ILE A 110 -5.47 -13.25 -7.49
C ILE A 110 -4.79 -12.63 -6.28
N ALA A 111 -5.36 -11.56 -5.70
CA ALA A 111 -4.81 -10.89 -4.52
C ALA A 111 -4.62 -11.86 -3.36
N GLY A 112 -5.66 -12.65 -3.01
CA GLY A 112 -5.58 -13.66 -1.95
C GLY A 112 -4.54 -14.74 -2.23
N ARG A 113 -4.42 -15.21 -3.49
CA ARG A 113 -3.39 -16.20 -3.87
C ARG A 113 -1.98 -15.62 -3.74
N VAL A 114 -1.76 -14.38 -4.17
CA VAL A 114 -0.48 -13.69 -4.05
C VAL A 114 -0.12 -13.49 -2.57
N SER A 115 -1.06 -13.05 -1.73
CA SER A 115 -0.84 -12.92 -0.29
C SER A 115 -0.47 -14.26 0.36
N ALA A 116 -1.17 -15.34 0.03
CA ALA A 116 -0.88 -16.68 0.55
C ALA A 116 0.52 -17.19 0.13
N LEU A 117 0.92 -16.95 -1.13
CA LEU A 117 2.25 -17.34 -1.62
C LEU A 117 3.39 -16.52 -1.01
N ASN A 118 3.12 -15.28 -0.62
CA ASN A 118 4.10 -14.38 0.01
C ASN A 118 4.05 -14.39 1.54
N GLU A 119 3.21 -15.24 2.15
CA GLU A 119 3.01 -15.28 3.60
C GLU A 119 2.67 -13.89 4.18
N CYS A 120 1.83 -13.14 3.44
CA CYS A 120 1.34 -11.83 3.87
C CYS A 120 0.04 -12.01 4.66
N PHE A 121 0.12 -11.90 5.98
CA PHE A 121 -0.97 -12.20 6.93
C PHE A 121 -1.67 -10.96 7.51
N TYR A 122 -1.59 -9.83 6.81
CA TYR A 122 -2.26 -8.60 7.25
C TYR A 122 -3.79 -8.73 7.20
#